data_AF-A0A378JTY7-F1
#
_entry.id   AF-A0A378JTY7-F1
#
_cell.length_a   1.000
_cell.length_b   1.000
_cell.length_c   1.000
_cell.angle_alpha   90.00
_cell.angle_beta   90.00
_cell.angle_gamma   90.00
#
_symmetry.space_group_name_H-M   'P 1'
#
loop_
_entity.id
_entity.type
_entity.pdbx_description
1 polymer ?
#
loop_
_entity_poly.entity_id
_entity_poly.type
_entity_poly.pdbx_seq_one_letter_code
_entity_poly.pdbx_strand_id
1 'polypeptide(L)' 'MNDVKRFSTLLDLLNYKENIPSYHRGNLIHAIMDFAASTGDVELEESCQREIERIKAKNSSYSQD' A
#
# COMPACT_ATOMS: atom_id res chain seq x y z
N MET A 1 2.16 -7.55 17.65
CA MET A 1 2.12 -6.07 17.49
C MET A 1 1.22 -5.83 16.29
N ASN A 2 -0.03 -5.40 16.52
CA ASN A 2 -1.16 -5.40 15.55
C ASN A 2 -0.75 -5.04 14.10
N ASP A 3 -0.93 -5.92 13.12
CA ASP A 3 -0.22 -5.92 11.81
C ASP A 3 -0.62 -4.78 10.86
N VAL A 4 -1.84 -4.26 11.02
CA VAL A 4 -2.28 -2.99 10.43
C VAL A 4 -1.33 -1.84 10.80
N LYS A 5 -0.69 -1.94 11.98
CA LYS A 5 0.33 -0.98 12.41
C LYS A 5 1.63 -1.15 11.64
N ARG A 6 2.07 -2.34 11.21
CA ARG A 6 3.35 -2.51 10.47
C ARG A 6 3.31 -1.80 9.12
N PHE A 7 2.28 -2.05 8.32
CA PHE A 7 2.12 -1.37 7.03
C PHE A 7 1.91 0.14 7.20
N SER A 8 1.06 0.58 8.12
CA SER A 8 0.89 2.01 8.40
C SER A 8 2.19 2.67 8.90
N THR A 9 2.99 1.95 9.69
CA THR A 9 4.27 2.48 10.21
C THR A 9 5.31 2.60 9.11
N LEU A 10 5.35 1.66 8.15
CA LEU A 10 6.21 1.77 6.96
C LEU A 10 5.84 3.00 6.14
N LEU A 11 4.55 3.25 5.92
CA LEU A 11 4.10 4.47 5.25
C LEU A 11 4.44 5.73 6.06
N ASP A 12 4.34 5.70 7.38
CA ASP A 12 4.70 6.85 8.23
C ASP A 12 6.20 7.15 8.19
N LEU A 13 7.05 6.12 8.29
CA LEU A 13 8.52 6.26 8.23
C LEU A 13 9.00 6.80 6.88
N LEU A 14 8.27 6.48 5.81
CA LEU A 14 8.54 6.97 4.46
C LEU A 14 7.90 8.33 4.18
N ASN A 15 7.37 9.00 5.21
CA ASN A 15 6.72 10.31 5.18
C ASN A 15 5.55 10.38 4.18
N TYR A 16 4.78 9.29 4.11
CA TYR A 16 3.84 9.01 3.03
C TYR A 16 2.38 9.39 3.35
N LYS A 17 2.15 10.09 4.47
CA LYS A 17 0.82 10.49 4.93
C LYS A 17 0.25 11.73 4.23
N GLU A 18 1.08 12.57 3.62
CA GLU A 18 0.62 13.83 3.00
C GLU A 18 1.23 14.04 1.60
N ASN A 19 0.34 14.27 0.61
CA ASN A 19 0.63 14.87 -0.70
C ASN A 19 1.54 14.14 -1.71
N ILE A 20 1.53 12.81 -1.76
CA ILE A 20 2.19 12.07 -2.84
C ILE A 20 1.18 11.71 -3.94
N PRO A 21 1.45 12.03 -5.23
CA PRO A 21 0.59 11.63 -6.35
C PRO A 21 0.27 10.14 -6.32
N SER A 22 -0.97 9.77 -6.65
CA SER A 22 -1.48 8.39 -6.51
C SER A 22 -0.62 7.33 -7.22
N TYR A 23 0.02 7.69 -8.34
CA TYR A 23 0.95 6.82 -9.06
C TYR A 23 2.20 6.45 -8.25
N HIS A 24 2.83 7.42 -7.59
CA HIS A 24 3.98 7.15 -6.73
C HIS A 24 3.58 6.24 -5.56
N ARG A 25 2.38 6.44 -5.00
CA ARG A 25 1.80 5.58 -3.96
C ARG A 25 1.64 4.12 -4.41
N GLY A 26 1.16 3.90 -5.63
CA GLY A 26 1.09 2.56 -6.22
C GLY A 26 2.47 1.91 -6.30
N ASN A 27 3.45 2.62 -6.85
CA ASN A 27 4.81 2.09 -7.02
C ASN A 27 5.48 1.71 -5.69
N LEU A 28 5.28 2.50 -4.63
CA LEU A 28 5.83 2.15 -3.32
C LEU A 28 5.17 0.90 -2.73
N ILE A 29 3.84 0.78 -2.82
CA ILE A 29 3.13 -0.40 -2.32
C ILE A 29 3.58 -1.65 -3.08
N HIS A 30 3.80 -1.54 -4.40
CA HIS A 30 4.39 -2.62 -5.18
C HIS A 30 5.81 -2.97 -4.72
N ALA A 31 6.68 -2.00 -4.46
CA ALA A 31 8.01 -2.26 -3.96
C ALA A 31 8.02 -2.95 -2.57
N ILE A 32 7.10 -2.58 -1.68
CA ILE A 32 6.94 -3.24 -0.37
C ILE A 32 6.42 -4.67 -0.55
N MET A 33 5.50 -4.88 -1.48
CA MET A 33 4.95 -6.20 -1.82
C MET A 33 6.03 -7.12 -2.40
N ASP A 34 6.86 -6.62 -3.32
CA ASP A 34 7.99 -7.37 -3.91
C ASP A 34 9.01 -7.75 -2.83
N PHE A 35 9.29 -6.84 -1.89
CA PHE A 35 10.14 -7.12 -0.74
C PHE A 35 9.54 -8.21 0.17
N ALA A 36 8.24 -8.10 0.47
CA ALA A 36 7.51 -9.09 1.28
C ALA A 36 7.57 -10.49 0.64
N ALA A 37 7.30 -10.59 -0.67
CA ALA A 37 7.39 -11.83 -1.43
C ALA A 37 8.84 -12.39 -1.42
N SER A 38 9.85 -11.54 -1.59
CA SER A 38 11.26 -11.95 -1.58
C SER A 38 11.75 -12.47 -0.21
N THR A 39 11.09 -12.06 0.87
CA THR A 39 11.41 -12.44 2.25
C THR A 39 10.48 -13.51 2.81
N GLY A 40 9.44 -13.90 2.08
CA GLY A 40 8.42 -14.84 2.53
C GLY A 40 7.45 -14.27 3.59
N ASP A 41 7.36 -12.94 3.72
CA ASP A 41 6.44 -12.27 4.65
C ASP A 41 5.03 -12.16 4.04
N VAL A 42 4.32 -13.30 4.03
CA VAL A 42 2.99 -13.46 3.43
C VAL A 42 1.97 -12.46 3.99
N GLU A 43 2.05 -12.15 5.28
CA GLU A 43 1.11 -11.22 5.94
C GLU A 43 1.30 -9.77 5.45
N LEU A 44 2.54 -9.35 5.21
CA LEU A 44 2.85 -8.05 4.65
C LEU A 44 2.42 -7.97 3.17
N GLU A 45 2.61 -9.06 2.41
CA GLU A 45 2.16 -9.17 1.03
C GLU A 45 0.64 -9.00 0.90
N GLU A 46 -0.15 -9.72 1.71
CA GLU A 46 -1.61 -9.58 1.74
C GLU A 46 -2.06 -8.16 2.12
N SER A 47 -1.35 -7.52 3.04
CA SER A 47 -1.67 -6.17 3.47
C SER A 47 -1.43 -5.15 2.36
N CYS A 48 -0.38 -5.34 1.55
CA CYS A 48 -0.13 -4.54 0.36
C CYS A 48 -1.20 -4.76 -0.71
N GLN A 49 -1.59 -6.01 -0.95
CA GLN A 49 -2.64 -6.36 -1.92
C GLN A 49 -3.99 -5.72 -1.57
N ARG A 50 -4.42 -5.80 -0.30
CA ARG A 50 -5.65 -5.13 0.17
C ARG A 50 -5.63 -3.62 -0.04
N GLU A 51 -4.46 -2.98 0.09
CA GLU A 51 -4.34 -1.54 -0.14
C GLU A 51 -4.39 -1.18 -1.62
N ILE A 52 -3.77 -1.98 -2.50
CA ILE A 52 -3.86 -1.81 -3.96
C ILE A 52 -5.33 -1.88 -4.40
N GLU A 53 -6.09 -2.85 -3.89
CA GLU A 53 -7.52 -3.00 -4.18
C GLU A 53 -8.33 -1.79 -3.71
N ARG A 54 -8.05 -1.26 -2.51
CA ARG A 54 -8.70 -0.02 -2.03
C ARG A 54 -8.40 1.18 -2.93
N ILE A 55 -7.17 1.33 -3.41
CA ILE A 55 -6.80 2.42 -4.34
C ILE A 55 -7.55 2.28 -5.66
N LYS A 56 -7.58 1.05 -6.23
CA LYS A 56 -8.31 0.76 -7.46
C LYS A 56 -9.80 1.06 -7.32
N ALA A 57 -10.42 0.61 -6.24
CA ALA A 57 -11.84 0.86 -5.97
C ALA A 57 -12.16 2.36 -5.87
N LYS A 58 -11.30 3.14 -5.18
CA LYS A 58 -11.46 4.61 -5.12
C LYS A 58 -11.36 5.25 -6.50
N ASN A 59 -10.38 4.87 -7.32
CA ASN A 59 -10.21 5.46 -8.65
C ASN A 59 -11.36 5.08 -9.61
N SER A 60 -11.90 3.86 -9.50
CA SER A 60 -13.07 3.42 -10.28
C SER A 60 -14.34 4.17 -9.89
N SER A 61 -14.52 4.54 -8.61
CA SER A 61 -15.68 5.32 -8.17
C SER A 61 -15.65 6.79 -8.61
N TYR A 62 -14.47 7.34 -8.91
CA TYR A 62 -14.33 8.72 -9.43
C TYR A 62 -14.55 8.85 -10.94
N SER A 63 -14.80 7.75 -11.65
CA SER A 63 -14.97 7.75 -13.11
C SER A 63 -16.44 7.71 -13.57
N GLN A 64 -17.40 8.03 -12.68
CA GLN A 64 -18.84 8.02 -12.97
C GLN A 64 -19.55 9.39 -12.86
N ASP A 65 -18.80 10.50 -12.78
CA ASP A 65 -19.36 11.85 -12.84
C ASP A 65 -19.14 12.51 -14.21
#